data_AF-A0A6J3IMM5-F1
#
_entry.id   AF-A0A6J3IMM5-F1
#
_cell.length_a   1.000
_cell.length_b   1.000
_cell.length_c   1.000
_cell.angle_alpha   90.00
_cell.angle_beta   90.00
_cell.angle_gamma   90.00
#
_symmetry.space_group_name_H-M   'P 1'
#
loop_
_entity.id
_entity.type
_entity.pdbx_description
1 polymer ?
#
loop_
_entity_poly.entity_id
_entity_poly.type
_entity_poly.pdbx_seq_one_letter_code
_entity_poly.pdbx_strand_id
1 'polypeptide(L)'
;MSGSTRRCSSLSSLPSNIPRAQTQPHSGSRPPSQHRSVSSWASSITVPRPFHMTLREARKKAEWLALPASFEQERQRAQRQGEEEAECHRQFRAQPVPAHVYLPLYQEIMESSEARRRAGIQKRKELLLSSLKPFSFLEKEEQLKEAVRQKDLAATAEAKISKQKPTRRIPKSILEPALGDKLQEAELFRKIRIQMRALDMLQMASSPIASSSDRANPQPRTATRTQQEKLGFLHTNFGFQPRVNPVVPDYEALYKAFQRRAAKRRETQEATHNKPFLLRTANLRRHPQHPCDATTSRGRMVRAQAAVDSPKPPATPLPRSRSLSGLASLSANTLPVHITDATRKRESAVRSAIEKKNKADESIQWLEIHKKKTRAMSKSVTFRAKAMDPHKSLEEVFKAKLKENRNNDRKRVKEYKKELEEMKKRIQTRPYLFEQVAKDLAKKEAEQWYLDALKQAGLEEDFVRSKGQGIRAVQEEGTQVKDLPSIQETTKFSIRDPEQDLEGSLEQPASPRKVLEELSHQSPENLQSLA
;
A
#
# COMPACT_ATOMS: atom_id res chain seq x y z
N MET A 1 51.64 -5.82 -32.78
CA MET A 1 51.42 -6.04 -34.23
C MET A 1 49.92 -6.16 -34.48
N SER A 2 49.41 -5.33 -35.37
CA SER A 2 48.01 -4.96 -35.52
C SER A 2 47.12 -6.07 -36.09
N GLY A 3 46.01 -6.37 -35.41
CA GLY A 3 44.95 -7.24 -35.88
C GLY A 3 43.74 -6.44 -36.35
N SER A 4 43.71 -6.16 -37.65
CA SER A 4 42.66 -5.41 -38.38
C SER A 4 41.28 -6.07 -38.26
N THR A 5 40.30 -5.34 -37.71
CA THR A 5 38.89 -5.76 -37.68
C THR A 5 38.16 -5.19 -38.89
N ARG A 6 37.92 -6.02 -39.91
CA ARG A 6 37.09 -5.67 -41.06
C ARG A 6 35.63 -5.56 -40.62
N ARG A 7 35.06 -4.35 -40.67
CA ARG A 7 33.61 -4.11 -40.68
C ARG A 7 33.18 -3.94 -42.13
N CYS A 8 32.39 -4.88 -42.65
CA CYS A 8 31.74 -4.74 -43.94
C CYS A 8 30.56 -3.77 -43.80
N SER A 9 30.66 -2.65 -44.49
CA SER A 9 29.59 -1.69 -44.77
C SER A 9 28.86 -2.11 -46.04
N SER A 10 27.56 -2.37 -45.95
CA SER A 10 26.70 -2.63 -47.11
C SER A 10 26.00 -1.33 -47.51
N LEU A 11 26.22 -0.97 -48.77
CA LEU A 11 25.72 0.21 -49.47
C LEU A 11 24.22 0.09 -49.76
N SER A 12 23.50 1.19 -49.61
CA SER A 12 22.23 1.43 -50.30
C SER A 12 22.26 2.85 -50.87
N SER A 13 22.82 2.98 -52.08
CA SER A 13 22.74 4.20 -52.89
C SER A 13 21.52 4.10 -53.82
N LEU A 14 20.51 4.93 -53.58
CA LEU A 14 19.42 5.17 -54.52
C LEU A 14 19.77 6.40 -55.37
N PRO A 15 19.54 6.39 -56.70
CA PRO A 15 19.69 7.58 -57.51
C PRO A 15 18.38 8.40 -57.51
N SER A 16 18.46 9.68 -57.16
CA SER A 16 17.38 10.64 -57.38
C SER A 16 17.75 11.57 -58.53
N ASN A 17 17.09 11.35 -59.68
CA ASN A 17 17.03 12.28 -60.79
C ASN A 17 16.08 13.43 -60.43
N ILE A 18 16.57 14.67 -60.42
CA ILE A 18 15.75 15.88 -60.55
C ILE A 18 16.53 16.89 -61.43
N PRO A 19 15.89 17.49 -62.45
CA PRO A 19 16.56 18.33 -63.43
C PRO A 19 16.80 19.76 -62.94
N ARG A 20 17.88 20.34 -63.45
CA ARG A 20 18.39 21.70 -63.19
C ARG A 20 17.54 22.71 -63.97
N ALA A 21 16.72 23.50 -63.28
CA ALA A 21 16.10 24.70 -63.86
C ALA A 21 17.07 25.89 -63.76
N GLN A 22 17.32 26.53 -64.90
CA GLN A 22 18.00 27.82 -65.03
C GLN A 22 17.07 28.95 -64.56
N THR A 23 17.61 29.98 -63.91
CA THR A 23 16.95 31.28 -63.84
C THR A 23 18.01 32.38 -63.85
N GLN A 24 17.85 33.30 -64.80
CA GLN A 24 18.65 34.52 -65.00
C GLN A 24 18.24 35.62 -63.99
N PRO A 25 19.07 36.66 -63.76
CA PRO A 25 18.80 37.71 -62.81
C PRO A 25 18.08 38.92 -63.45
N HIS A 26 17.27 39.63 -62.66
CA HIS A 26 16.79 40.98 -63.00
C HIS A 26 17.04 41.97 -61.86
N SER A 27 17.40 43.17 -62.29
CA SER A 27 17.95 44.30 -61.57
C SER A 27 16.99 45.03 -60.62
N GLY A 28 17.55 45.54 -59.51
CA GLY A 28 17.47 46.95 -59.12
C GLY A 28 16.22 47.47 -58.41
N SER A 29 16.37 47.89 -57.16
CA SER A 29 15.80 49.13 -56.61
C SER A 29 16.29 49.41 -55.18
N ARG A 30 16.85 50.60 -54.97
CA ARG A 30 17.09 51.37 -53.71
C ARG A 30 16.44 52.75 -53.99
N PRO A 31 16.10 53.68 -53.05
CA PRO A 31 16.47 53.85 -51.62
C PRO A 31 15.26 54.39 -50.76
N PRO A 32 15.30 55.13 -49.61
CA PRO A 32 16.34 55.93 -48.94
C PRO A 32 16.46 55.72 -47.40
N SER A 33 16.84 56.77 -46.67
CA SER A 33 17.83 56.84 -45.59
C SER A 33 17.30 57.10 -44.17
N GLN A 34 18.22 56.91 -43.21
CA GLN A 34 18.32 57.46 -41.83
C GLN A 34 17.57 56.77 -40.68
N HIS A 35 18.34 56.07 -39.84
CA HIS A 35 18.64 56.46 -38.44
C HIS A 35 19.76 55.53 -37.92
N ARG A 36 20.97 56.07 -37.73
CA ARG A 36 22.10 55.32 -37.16
C ARG A 36 22.00 55.41 -35.64
N SER A 37 21.29 54.47 -35.01
CA SER A 37 21.27 54.35 -33.55
C SER A 37 22.58 53.68 -33.07
N VAL A 38 23.13 54.19 -31.97
CA VAL A 38 24.44 53.81 -31.39
C VAL A 38 24.35 52.46 -30.62
N SER A 39 23.53 51.51 -31.09
CA SER A 39 23.37 50.17 -30.47
C SER A 39 24.01 49.03 -31.28
N SER A 40 24.73 49.35 -32.36
CA SER A 40 25.19 48.37 -33.33
C SER A 40 26.37 47.49 -32.89
N TRP A 41 27.00 47.77 -31.75
CA TRP A 41 28.18 47.00 -31.32
C TRP A 41 27.85 45.79 -30.44
N ALA A 42 26.60 45.64 -29.98
CA ALA A 42 26.16 44.48 -29.18
C ALA A 42 25.09 43.60 -29.88
N SER A 43 24.77 43.88 -31.15
CA SER A 43 23.57 43.33 -31.82
C SER A 43 23.89 42.46 -33.04
N SER A 44 24.81 41.51 -32.93
CA SER A 44 24.94 40.44 -33.93
C SER A 44 25.68 39.20 -33.42
N ILE A 45 25.38 38.75 -32.20
CA ILE A 45 25.63 37.34 -31.89
C ILE A 45 24.61 36.55 -32.72
N THR A 46 25.05 36.01 -33.86
CA THR A 46 24.26 35.10 -34.69
C THR A 46 23.96 33.86 -33.87
N VAL A 47 22.80 33.84 -33.23
CA VAL A 47 22.30 32.65 -32.55
C VAL A 47 21.85 31.67 -33.64
N PRO A 48 22.54 30.51 -33.80
CA PRO A 48 22.18 29.57 -34.84
C PRO A 48 20.74 29.10 -34.63
N ARG A 49 19.94 29.13 -35.70
CA ARG A 49 18.58 28.61 -35.68
C ARG A 49 18.65 27.11 -35.34
N PRO A 50 17.98 26.65 -34.27
CA PRO A 50 18.04 25.25 -33.89
C PRO A 50 17.47 24.37 -35.00
N PHE A 51 18.06 23.19 -35.16
CA PHE A 51 17.60 22.22 -36.15
C PHE A 51 16.15 21.79 -35.83
N HIS A 52 15.40 21.43 -36.88
CA HIS A 52 14.02 20.96 -36.74
C HIS A 52 13.89 19.75 -35.80
N MET A 53 14.93 18.91 -35.72
CA MET A 53 15.01 17.79 -34.77
C MET A 53 15.01 18.27 -33.31
N THR A 54 15.78 19.32 -32.99
CA THR A 54 15.85 19.91 -31.64
C THR A 54 14.51 20.52 -31.23
N LEU A 55 13.83 21.19 -32.15
CA LEU A 55 12.48 21.72 -31.91
C LEU A 55 11.46 20.60 -31.70
N ARG A 56 11.56 19.49 -32.44
CA ARG A 56 10.71 18.31 -32.29
C ARG A 56 10.91 17.64 -30.92
N GLU A 57 12.15 17.50 -30.47
CA GLU A 57 12.44 16.96 -29.13
C GLU A 57 12.01 17.88 -28.01
N ALA A 58 12.21 19.20 -28.15
CA ALA A 58 11.75 20.17 -27.16
C ALA A 58 10.23 20.16 -27.02
N ARG A 59 9.48 20.08 -28.13
CA ARG A 59 8.01 19.93 -28.12
C ARG A 59 7.58 18.62 -27.46
N LYS A 60 8.19 17.49 -27.83
CA LYS A 60 7.93 16.20 -27.18
C LYS A 60 8.24 16.22 -25.68
N LYS A 61 9.32 16.88 -25.25
CA LYS A 61 9.66 17.06 -23.85
C LYS A 61 8.65 17.94 -23.13
N ALA A 62 8.22 19.04 -23.75
CA ALA A 62 7.18 19.92 -23.19
C ALA A 62 5.84 19.19 -23.08
N GLU A 63 5.44 18.43 -24.10
CA GLU A 63 4.25 17.57 -24.06
C GLU A 63 4.37 16.47 -22.98
N TRP A 64 5.52 15.83 -22.85
CA TRP A 64 5.78 14.81 -21.83
C TRP A 64 5.77 15.37 -20.40
N LEU A 65 6.28 16.60 -20.22
CA LEU A 65 6.20 17.33 -18.95
C LEU A 65 4.82 17.92 -18.70
N ALA A 66 4.04 18.21 -19.74
CA ALA A 66 2.65 18.66 -19.61
C ALA A 66 1.68 17.50 -19.30
N LEU A 67 2.05 16.25 -19.64
CA LEU A 67 1.26 15.06 -19.32
C LEU A 67 1.25 14.83 -17.80
N PRO A 68 0.07 14.90 -17.14
CA PRO A 68 -0.04 14.70 -15.68
C PRO A 68 0.52 13.35 -15.20
N ALA A 69 0.42 12.32 -16.05
CA ALA A 69 0.84 10.95 -15.74
C ALA A 69 2.33 10.78 -15.41
N SER A 70 3.22 11.63 -15.93
CA SER A 70 4.66 11.57 -15.60
C SER A 70 4.94 12.07 -14.17
N PHE A 71 4.15 13.04 -13.70
CA PHE A 71 4.22 13.59 -12.36
C PHE A 71 3.37 12.83 -11.34
N GLU A 72 2.36 12.07 -11.76
CA GLU A 72 1.51 11.27 -10.85
C GLU A 72 2.33 10.31 -9.98
N GLN A 73 3.32 9.64 -10.56
CA GLN A 73 4.18 8.73 -9.81
C GLN A 73 5.03 9.49 -8.76
N GLU A 74 5.53 10.68 -9.10
CA GLU A 74 6.29 11.52 -8.17
C GLU A 74 5.38 12.11 -7.09
N ARG A 75 4.17 12.54 -7.44
CA ARG A 75 3.14 13.02 -6.52
C ARG A 75 2.71 11.92 -5.55
N GLN A 76 2.46 10.71 -6.02
CA GLN A 76 2.16 9.57 -5.14
C GLN A 76 3.32 9.23 -4.22
N ARG A 77 4.58 9.32 -4.70
CA ARG A 77 5.76 9.14 -3.85
C ARG A 77 5.86 10.23 -2.79
N ALA A 78 5.59 11.48 -3.16
CA ALA A 78 5.59 12.61 -2.22
C ALA A 78 4.44 12.49 -1.20
N GLN A 79 3.26 12.03 -1.62
CA GLN A 79 2.15 11.73 -0.71
C GLN A 79 2.52 10.61 0.27
N ARG A 80 3.04 9.48 -0.21
CA ARG A 80 3.50 8.38 0.66
C ARG A 80 4.61 8.84 1.60
N GLN A 81 5.56 9.64 1.12
CA GLN A 81 6.58 10.23 1.99
C GLN A 81 5.93 11.11 3.06
N GLY A 82 5.02 12.01 2.70
CA GLY A 82 4.31 12.84 3.68
C GLY A 82 3.49 12.03 4.71
N GLU A 83 2.85 10.94 4.28
CA GLU A 83 2.16 9.99 5.17
C GLU A 83 3.15 9.29 6.11
N GLU A 84 4.27 8.78 5.59
CA GLU A 84 5.34 8.16 6.37
C GLU A 84 5.96 9.15 7.38
N GLU A 85 6.14 10.42 6.99
CA GLU A 85 6.64 11.49 7.86
C GLU A 85 5.66 11.76 9.00
N ALA A 86 4.37 11.88 8.69
CA ALA A 86 3.31 12.06 9.68
C ALA A 86 3.20 10.85 10.63
N GLU A 87 3.34 9.63 10.12
CA GLU A 87 3.39 8.41 10.94
C GLU A 87 4.63 8.35 11.84
N CYS A 88 5.78 8.85 11.38
CA CYS A 88 6.99 8.91 12.21
C CYS A 88 6.87 9.89 13.38
N HIS A 89 6.11 10.98 13.22
CA HIS A 89 5.78 11.89 14.31
C HIS A 89 4.75 11.31 15.30
N ARG A 90 4.06 10.23 14.93
CA ARG A 90 3.12 9.53 15.82
C ARG A 90 3.90 8.72 16.84
N GLN A 91 3.96 9.22 18.06
CA GLN A 91 4.52 8.48 19.20
C GLN A 91 3.73 7.16 19.38
N PHE A 92 4.45 6.04 19.47
CA PHE A 92 3.81 4.76 19.78
C PHE A 92 3.17 4.85 21.17
N ARG A 93 1.84 4.79 21.20
CA ARG A 93 1.06 4.65 22.41
C ARG A 93 0.32 3.32 22.31
N ALA A 94 0.39 2.52 23.38
CA ALA A 94 -0.40 1.31 23.45
C ALA A 94 -1.88 1.67 23.25
N GLN A 95 -2.57 0.91 22.38
CA GLN A 95 -4.00 1.04 22.27
C GLN A 95 -4.60 0.71 23.65
N PRO A 96 -5.51 1.54 24.19
CA PRO A 96 -6.09 1.27 25.49
C PRO A 96 -6.75 -0.11 25.46
N VAL A 97 -6.71 -0.80 26.60
CA VAL A 97 -7.33 -2.11 26.75
C VAL A 97 -8.79 -2.00 26.29
N PRO A 98 -9.23 -2.82 25.32
CA PRO A 98 -10.58 -2.75 24.81
C PRO A 98 -11.63 -2.83 25.93
N ALA A 99 -12.69 -2.03 25.83
CA ALA A 99 -13.71 -1.90 26.88
C ALA A 99 -14.35 -3.25 27.26
N HIS A 100 -14.50 -4.16 26.30
CA HIS A 100 -15.09 -5.49 26.52
C HIS A 100 -14.29 -6.40 27.46
N VAL A 101 -13.00 -6.12 27.68
CA VAL A 101 -12.16 -6.85 28.65
C VAL A 101 -12.58 -6.55 30.10
N TYR A 102 -13.19 -5.39 30.34
CA TYR A 102 -13.73 -5.00 31.64
C TYR A 102 -15.17 -5.49 31.87
N LEU A 103 -15.81 -6.09 30.87
CA LEU A 103 -17.18 -6.60 30.97
C LEU A 103 -17.18 -8.11 31.25
N PRO A 104 -17.98 -8.61 32.21
CA PRO A 104 -18.10 -10.04 32.49
C PRO A 104 -19.00 -10.74 31.45
N LEU A 105 -18.45 -11.05 30.27
CA LEU A 105 -19.20 -11.57 29.09
C LEU A 105 -19.50 -13.09 29.10
N TYR A 106 -19.28 -13.79 30.21
CA TYR A 106 -19.35 -15.26 30.23
C TYR A 106 -20.73 -15.79 29.76
N GLN A 107 -21.82 -15.16 30.20
CA GLN A 107 -23.18 -15.58 29.84
C GLN A 107 -23.45 -15.41 28.34
N GLU A 108 -23.09 -14.27 27.75
CA GLU A 108 -23.22 -14.01 26.31
C GLU A 108 -22.37 -14.96 25.47
N ILE A 109 -21.15 -15.28 25.93
CA ILE A 109 -20.27 -16.24 25.27
C ILE A 109 -20.91 -17.63 25.28
N MET A 110 -21.46 -18.05 26.42
CA MET A 110 -22.13 -19.34 26.57
C MET A 110 -23.37 -19.43 25.66
N GLU A 111 -24.24 -18.43 25.70
CA GLU A 111 -25.45 -18.36 24.86
C GLU A 111 -25.09 -18.38 23.36
N SER A 112 -24.08 -17.60 22.95
CA SER A 112 -23.61 -17.61 21.55
C SER A 112 -23.05 -18.98 21.14
N SER A 113 -22.38 -19.68 22.05
CA SER A 113 -21.83 -21.01 21.79
C SER A 113 -22.94 -22.06 21.68
N GLU A 114 -23.98 -21.96 22.49
CA GLU A 114 -25.17 -22.81 22.41
C GLU A 114 -25.95 -22.57 21.12
N ALA A 115 -26.11 -21.31 20.71
CA ALA A 115 -26.72 -20.96 19.44
C ALA A 115 -25.94 -21.56 18.26
N ARG A 116 -24.61 -21.43 18.25
CA ARG A 116 -23.74 -22.08 17.24
C ARG A 116 -23.88 -23.60 17.26
N ARG A 117 -23.94 -24.22 18.44
CA ARG A 117 -24.13 -25.67 18.59
C ARG A 117 -25.49 -26.11 18.04
N ARG A 118 -26.57 -25.41 18.38
CA ARG A 118 -27.93 -25.69 17.90
C ARG A 118 -28.02 -25.56 16.38
N ALA A 119 -27.47 -24.47 15.82
CA ALA A 119 -27.41 -24.26 14.37
C ALA A 119 -26.60 -25.37 13.67
N GLY A 120 -25.47 -25.80 14.25
CA GLY A 120 -24.68 -26.91 13.70
C GLY A 120 -25.43 -28.24 13.72
N ILE A 121 -26.21 -28.52 14.77
CA ILE A 121 -27.05 -29.71 14.87
C ILE A 121 -28.17 -29.66 13.82
N GLN A 122 -28.85 -28.52 13.68
CA GLN A 122 -29.92 -28.33 12.69
C GLN A 122 -29.39 -28.51 11.27
N LYS A 123 -28.28 -27.87 10.90
CA LYS A 123 -27.63 -28.05 9.59
C LYS A 123 -27.29 -29.51 9.29
N ARG A 124 -26.76 -30.24 10.28
CA ARG A 124 -26.45 -31.67 10.11
C ARG A 124 -27.71 -32.50 9.95
N LYS A 125 -28.78 -32.18 10.70
CA LYS A 125 -30.09 -32.83 10.60
C LYS A 125 -30.71 -32.60 9.22
N GLU A 126 -30.71 -31.37 8.72
CA GLU A 126 -31.22 -31.01 7.40
C GLU A 126 -30.43 -31.71 6.28
N LEU A 127 -29.11 -31.74 6.40
CA LEU A 127 -28.26 -32.47 5.46
C LEU A 127 -28.60 -33.96 5.45
N LEU A 128 -28.73 -34.59 6.62
CA LEU A 128 -29.13 -36.00 6.72
C LEU A 128 -30.51 -36.23 6.09
N LEU A 129 -31.50 -35.40 6.40
CA LEU A 129 -32.84 -35.50 5.82
C LEU A 129 -32.83 -35.32 4.29
N SER A 130 -32.01 -34.42 3.76
CA SER A 130 -31.86 -34.23 2.31
C SER A 130 -31.18 -35.42 1.61
N SER A 131 -30.29 -36.13 2.31
CA SER A 131 -29.60 -37.32 1.80
C SER A 131 -30.43 -38.60 1.87
N LEU A 132 -31.46 -38.60 2.74
CA LEU A 132 -32.42 -39.70 2.86
C LEU A 132 -33.38 -39.63 1.69
N LYS A 133 -33.11 -40.43 0.65
CA LYS A 133 -34.09 -40.68 -0.41
C LYS A 133 -35.23 -41.52 0.18
N PRO A 134 -36.47 -41.02 0.29
CA PRO A 134 -37.56 -41.85 0.77
C PRO A 134 -37.72 -43.05 -0.17
N PHE A 135 -38.03 -44.21 0.40
CA PHE A 135 -38.32 -45.38 -0.41
C PHE A 135 -39.56 -45.10 -1.27
N SER A 136 -39.64 -45.65 -2.49
CA SER A 136 -40.75 -45.38 -3.42
C SER A 136 -42.14 -45.77 -2.89
N PHE A 137 -42.17 -46.60 -1.83
CA PHE A 137 -43.39 -46.93 -1.09
C PHE A 137 -43.86 -45.77 -0.18
N LEU A 138 -42.98 -44.87 0.27
CA LEU A 138 -43.29 -43.78 1.20
C LEU A 138 -43.99 -42.65 0.46
N GLU A 139 -43.54 -42.36 -0.76
CA GLU A 139 -44.22 -41.45 -1.69
C GLU A 139 -45.61 -41.96 -2.06
N LYS A 140 -45.77 -43.28 -2.29
CA LYS A 140 -47.08 -43.90 -2.53
C LYS A 140 -47.97 -43.89 -1.28
N GLU A 141 -47.40 -44.10 -0.10
CA GLU A 141 -48.13 -44.06 1.18
C GLU A 141 -48.52 -42.63 1.56
N GLU A 142 -47.68 -41.64 1.25
CA GLU A 142 -47.99 -40.21 1.39
C GLU A 142 -49.08 -39.80 0.40
N GLN A 143 -49.02 -40.21 -0.87
CA GLN A 143 -50.10 -39.99 -1.84
C GLN A 143 -51.39 -40.70 -1.44
N LEU A 144 -51.31 -41.91 -0.88
CA LEU A 144 -52.47 -42.60 -0.33
C LEU A 144 -53.01 -41.89 0.92
N LYS A 145 -52.15 -41.36 1.80
CA LYS A 145 -52.57 -40.57 2.98
C LYS A 145 -53.15 -39.23 2.57
N GLU A 146 -52.65 -38.59 1.53
CA GLU A 146 -53.20 -37.37 0.95
C GLU A 146 -54.53 -37.66 0.24
N ALA A 147 -54.64 -38.76 -0.50
CA ALA A 147 -55.89 -39.21 -1.11
C ALA A 147 -56.92 -39.64 -0.05
N VAL A 148 -56.49 -40.28 1.03
CA VAL A 148 -57.34 -40.60 2.19
C VAL A 148 -57.74 -39.31 2.90
N ARG A 149 -56.85 -38.34 3.10
CA ARG A 149 -57.21 -37.02 3.64
C ARG A 149 -58.17 -36.25 2.73
N GLN A 150 -58.00 -36.30 1.42
CA GLN A 150 -58.92 -35.70 0.47
C GLN A 150 -60.27 -36.43 0.47
N LYS A 151 -60.27 -37.76 0.59
CA LYS A 151 -61.48 -38.58 0.78
C LYS A 151 -62.13 -38.35 2.14
N ASP A 152 -61.37 -38.12 3.20
CA ASP A 152 -61.86 -37.84 4.54
C ASP A 152 -62.41 -36.41 4.61
N LEU A 153 -61.79 -35.45 3.92
CA LEU A 153 -62.35 -34.10 3.74
C LEU A 153 -63.65 -34.15 2.91
N ALA A 154 -63.68 -34.97 1.85
CA ALA A 154 -64.91 -35.24 1.08
C ALA A 154 -65.97 -36.01 1.90
N ALA A 155 -65.57 -36.95 2.76
CA ALA A 155 -66.45 -37.71 3.63
C ALA A 155 -66.90 -36.90 4.87
N THR A 156 -66.13 -35.92 5.32
CA THR A 156 -66.58 -34.96 6.34
C THR A 156 -67.57 -33.94 5.78
N ALA A 157 -67.64 -33.77 4.46
CA ALA A 157 -68.76 -33.09 3.80
C ALA A 157 -70.00 -34.01 3.71
N GLU A 158 -69.81 -35.34 3.69
CA GLU A 158 -70.88 -36.34 3.59
C GLU A 158 -70.86 -37.41 4.71
N ALA A 159 -70.83 -37.06 6.00
CA ALA A 159 -71.26 -37.98 7.05
C ALA A 159 -71.26 -37.35 8.45
N LYS A 160 -72.46 -37.16 8.98
CA LYS A 160 -72.74 -37.00 10.40
C LYS A 160 -72.78 -38.39 11.08
N ILE A 161 -72.40 -38.43 12.37
CA ILE A 161 -72.81 -39.39 13.44
C ILE A 161 -71.87 -40.57 13.79
N SER A 162 -71.09 -40.36 14.88
CA SER A 162 -70.82 -41.20 16.09
C SER A 162 -70.30 -42.66 15.96
N LYS A 163 -69.45 -43.24 16.84
CA LYS A 163 -69.40 -43.26 18.32
C LYS A 163 -67.99 -43.58 18.86
N GLN A 164 -67.63 -43.04 20.03
CA GLN A 164 -66.43 -43.40 20.80
C GLN A 164 -66.61 -44.72 21.59
N LYS A 165 -65.53 -45.48 21.81
CA LYS A 165 -65.48 -46.72 22.63
C LYS A 165 -64.75 -46.48 23.97
N PRO A 166 -65.10 -47.19 25.08
CA PRO A 166 -64.55 -46.94 26.41
C PRO A 166 -63.22 -47.67 26.68
N THR A 167 -62.32 -46.99 27.41
CA THR A 167 -60.99 -47.49 27.84
C THR A 167 -61.10 -48.37 29.09
N ARG A 168 -60.54 -49.60 29.06
CA ARG A 168 -60.52 -50.52 30.21
C ARG A 168 -59.48 -50.08 31.25
N ARG A 169 -59.85 -50.04 32.54
CA ARG A 169 -58.90 -49.80 33.65
C ARG A 169 -58.14 -51.07 34.02
N ILE A 170 -56.86 -50.91 34.35
CA ILE A 170 -55.92 -52.01 34.64
C ILE A 170 -56.22 -52.61 36.04
N PRO A 171 -56.15 -53.93 36.23
CA PRO A 171 -56.41 -54.58 37.52
C PRO A 171 -55.43 -54.17 38.62
N LYS A 172 -55.94 -53.99 39.84
CA LYS A 172 -55.17 -53.57 41.03
C LYS A 172 -54.10 -54.57 41.49
N SER A 173 -54.08 -55.79 40.95
CA SER A 173 -53.03 -56.80 41.21
C SER A 173 -51.66 -56.42 40.65
N ILE A 174 -51.59 -55.46 39.73
CA ILE A 174 -50.33 -54.93 39.19
C ILE A 174 -49.77 -53.79 40.07
N LEU A 175 -50.59 -53.24 40.97
CA LEU A 175 -50.24 -52.14 41.89
C LEU A 175 -49.94 -52.66 43.30
N GLU A 176 -49.40 -53.87 43.43
CA GLU A 176 -48.96 -54.39 44.73
C GLU A 176 -47.54 -53.88 45.05
N PRO A 177 -47.31 -53.19 46.18
CA PRO A 177 -45.99 -52.61 46.51
C PRO A 177 -44.84 -53.63 46.49
N ALA A 178 -45.13 -54.89 46.85
CA ALA A 178 -44.17 -55.98 46.88
C ALA A 178 -43.61 -56.39 45.49
N LEU A 179 -44.29 -56.02 44.38
CA LEU A 179 -43.74 -56.22 43.03
C LEU A 179 -42.55 -55.31 42.74
N GLY A 180 -42.51 -54.12 43.34
CA GLY A 180 -41.41 -53.18 43.21
C GLY A 180 -40.11 -53.76 43.78
N ASP A 181 -40.20 -54.35 44.98
CA ASP A 181 -39.04 -54.95 45.66
C ASP A 181 -38.49 -56.15 44.86
N LYS A 182 -39.36 -57.01 44.32
CA LYS A 182 -38.94 -58.11 43.44
C LYS A 182 -38.27 -57.65 42.16
N LEU A 183 -38.72 -56.53 41.58
CA LEU A 183 -38.07 -55.94 40.40
C LEU A 183 -36.69 -55.37 40.76
N GLN A 184 -36.57 -54.70 41.90
CA GLN A 184 -35.29 -54.17 42.38
C GLN A 184 -34.29 -55.30 42.68
N GLU A 185 -34.73 -56.37 43.35
CA GLU A 185 -33.95 -57.57 43.58
C GLU A 185 -33.49 -58.21 42.25
N ALA A 186 -34.40 -58.35 41.28
CA ALA A 186 -34.06 -58.88 39.96
C ALA A 186 -33.03 -58.01 39.22
N GLU A 187 -33.10 -56.68 39.35
CA GLU A 187 -32.10 -55.76 38.81
C GLU A 187 -30.74 -55.88 39.51
N LEU A 188 -30.72 -56.07 40.84
CA LEU A 188 -29.49 -56.32 41.59
C LEU A 188 -28.83 -57.62 41.15
N PHE A 189 -29.60 -58.71 41.03
CA PHE A 189 -29.09 -59.99 40.51
C PHE A 189 -28.64 -59.88 39.05
N ARG A 190 -29.25 -59.02 38.24
CA ARG A 190 -28.78 -58.72 36.88
C ARG A 190 -27.43 -58.00 36.92
N LYS A 191 -27.26 -57.00 37.77
CA LYS A 191 -26.00 -56.24 37.94
C LYS A 191 -24.86 -57.16 38.40
N ILE A 192 -25.11 -58.00 39.41
CA ILE A 192 -24.13 -58.97 39.91
C ILE A 192 -23.70 -59.93 38.79
N ARG A 193 -24.65 -60.46 38.01
CA ARG A 193 -24.34 -61.34 36.86
C ARG A 193 -23.49 -60.64 35.79
N ILE A 194 -23.78 -59.38 35.50
CA ILE A 194 -23.00 -58.59 34.54
C ILE A 194 -21.58 -58.36 35.06
N GLN A 195 -21.42 -58.01 36.34
CA GLN A 195 -20.10 -57.81 36.95
C GLN A 195 -19.28 -59.10 36.97
N MET A 196 -19.88 -60.23 37.36
CA MET A 196 -19.23 -61.55 37.30
C MET A 196 -18.79 -61.90 35.88
N ARG A 197 -19.66 -61.71 34.88
CA ARG A 197 -19.31 -61.93 33.46
C ARG A 197 -18.16 -61.02 33.01
N ALA A 198 -18.14 -59.77 33.44
CA ALA A 198 -17.11 -58.81 33.07
C ALA A 198 -15.74 -59.17 33.69
N LEU A 199 -15.72 -59.59 34.96
CA LEU A 199 -14.50 -60.05 35.64
C LEU A 199 -13.95 -61.32 35.01
N ASP A 200 -14.80 -62.29 34.73
CA ASP A 200 -14.41 -63.55 34.10
C ASP A 200 -13.83 -63.31 32.69
N MET A 201 -14.49 -62.45 31.89
CA MET A 201 -13.97 -62.03 30.60
C MET A 201 -12.64 -61.29 30.69
N LEU A 202 -12.41 -60.47 31.73
CA LEU A 202 -11.13 -59.79 31.96
C LEU A 202 -10.02 -60.79 32.33
N GLN A 203 -10.35 -61.80 33.15
CA GLN A 203 -9.43 -62.89 33.49
C GLN A 203 -9.10 -63.76 32.27
N MET A 204 -10.09 -64.14 31.47
CA MET A 204 -9.89 -64.93 30.24
C MET A 204 -9.19 -64.13 29.13
N ALA A 205 -9.35 -62.80 29.08
CA ALA A 205 -8.63 -61.93 28.17
C ALA A 205 -7.21 -61.57 28.65
N SER A 206 -6.83 -61.98 29.88
CA SER A 206 -5.46 -61.82 30.36
C SER A 206 -4.54 -62.80 29.62
N SER A 207 -3.58 -62.27 28.86
CA SER A 207 -2.58 -63.06 28.13
C SER A 207 -1.66 -63.78 29.13
N PRO A 208 -1.16 -65.01 28.85
CA PRO A 208 -0.34 -65.79 29.79
C PRO A 208 1.09 -65.23 29.99
N ILE A 209 1.38 -64.03 29.47
CA ILE A 209 2.59 -63.31 29.81
C ILE A 209 2.38 -62.74 31.21
N ALA A 210 2.76 -63.52 32.22
CA ALA A 210 2.89 -63.06 33.59
C ALA A 210 3.61 -61.71 33.56
N SER A 211 2.96 -60.68 34.10
CA SER A 211 3.65 -59.42 34.37
C SER A 211 4.75 -59.73 35.37
N SER A 212 5.98 -59.85 34.87
CA SER A 212 7.15 -59.84 35.72
C SER A 212 7.17 -58.46 36.38
N SER A 213 6.74 -58.43 37.63
CA SER A 213 6.82 -57.28 38.53
C SER A 213 8.26 -56.90 38.88
N ASP A 214 9.25 -57.44 38.18
CA ASP A 214 10.69 -57.27 38.42
C ASP A 214 11.43 -56.68 37.21
N ARG A 215 10.75 -55.82 36.44
CA ARG A 215 11.47 -54.92 35.53
C ARG A 215 11.78 -53.62 36.27
N ALA A 216 12.97 -53.58 36.87
CA ALA A 216 13.63 -52.39 37.38
C ALA A 216 13.74 -51.32 36.27
N ASN A 217 12.70 -50.51 36.11
CA ASN A 217 12.65 -49.13 35.62
C ASN A 217 11.19 -48.81 35.26
N PRO A 218 10.42 -48.13 36.13
CA PRO A 218 9.14 -47.58 35.75
C PRO A 218 9.40 -46.39 34.83
N GLN A 219 9.58 -46.63 33.53
CA GLN A 219 9.51 -45.56 32.55
C GLN A 219 8.09 -44.99 32.61
N PRO A 220 7.91 -43.71 32.96
CA PRO A 220 6.59 -43.11 33.08
C PRO A 220 5.87 -43.22 31.73
N ARG A 221 4.59 -43.62 31.76
CA ARG A 221 3.70 -43.58 30.60
C ARG A 221 3.78 -42.21 29.92
N THR A 222 3.55 -42.15 28.61
CA THR A 222 3.72 -40.94 27.79
C THR A 222 3.02 -39.69 28.36
N ALA A 223 1.91 -39.89 29.08
CA ALA A 223 1.18 -38.84 29.80
C ALA A 223 1.93 -38.27 31.03
N THR A 224 2.55 -39.12 31.86
CA THR A 224 3.36 -38.66 32.99
C THR A 224 4.65 -38.01 32.52
N ARG A 225 5.23 -38.50 31.41
CA ARG A 225 6.39 -37.84 30.77
C ARG A 225 6.06 -36.43 30.29
N THR A 226 4.92 -36.22 29.63
CA THR A 226 4.50 -34.87 29.19
C THR A 226 4.17 -33.94 30.36
N GLN A 227 3.60 -34.48 31.44
CA GLN A 227 3.34 -33.69 32.66
C GLN A 227 4.65 -33.27 33.34
N GLN A 228 5.63 -34.16 33.41
CA GLN A 228 6.94 -33.89 34.01
C GLN A 228 7.78 -32.93 33.16
N GLU A 229 7.73 -33.04 31.82
CA GLU A 229 8.33 -32.05 30.90
C GLU A 229 7.68 -30.67 31.08
N LYS A 230 6.35 -30.61 31.22
CA LYS A 230 5.64 -29.34 31.46
C LYS A 230 5.93 -28.74 32.82
N LEU A 231 6.16 -29.54 33.86
CA LEU A 231 6.49 -29.06 35.21
C LEU A 231 8.00 -28.94 35.43
N GLY A 232 8.82 -29.26 34.42
CA GLY A 232 10.28 -29.22 34.47
C GLY A 232 10.86 -27.84 34.80
N PHE A 233 10.12 -26.76 34.55
CA PHE A 233 10.53 -25.39 34.90
C PHE A 233 10.49 -25.09 36.42
N LEU A 234 9.82 -25.93 37.22
CA LEU A 234 9.78 -25.80 38.68
C LEU A 234 10.98 -26.47 39.37
N HIS A 235 11.75 -27.28 38.63
CA HIS A 235 12.94 -27.93 39.17
C HIS A 235 14.10 -26.93 39.24
N THR A 236 14.68 -26.75 40.43
CA THR A 236 15.77 -25.79 40.68
C THR A 236 17.11 -26.20 40.06
N ASN A 237 17.29 -27.48 39.77
CA ASN A 237 18.54 -28.05 39.29
C ASN A 237 18.50 -28.27 37.78
N PHE A 238 18.63 -27.19 37.00
CA PHE A 238 18.84 -27.29 35.57
C PHE A 238 20.29 -27.70 35.28
N GLY A 239 20.50 -28.82 34.59
CA GLY A 239 21.84 -29.23 34.13
C GLY A 239 22.46 -28.28 33.10
N PHE A 240 21.66 -27.38 32.54
CA PHE A 240 22.11 -26.31 31.66
C PHE A 240 22.30 -25.02 32.45
N GLN A 241 23.56 -24.69 32.75
CA GLN A 241 23.95 -23.38 33.25
C GLN A 241 24.49 -22.57 32.06
N PRO A 242 23.69 -21.66 31.46
CA PRO A 242 24.19 -20.84 30.37
C PRO A 242 25.33 -19.97 30.90
N ARG A 243 26.52 -20.11 30.29
CA ARG A 243 27.60 -19.15 30.49
C ARG A 243 27.19 -17.84 29.82
N VAL A 244 26.70 -16.90 30.62
CA VAL A 244 26.43 -15.53 30.16
C VAL A 244 27.77 -14.90 29.86
N ASN A 245 28.11 -14.75 28.58
CA ASN A 245 29.30 -13.99 28.19
C ASN A 245 29.08 -12.52 28.59
N PRO A 246 29.87 -11.97 29.53
CA PRO A 246 29.66 -10.59 29.99
C PRO A 246 30.12 -9.56 28.96
N VAL A 247 30.95 -9.98 28.01
CA VAL A 247 31.47 -9.13 26.93
C VAL A 247 30.70 -9.46 25.65
N VAL A 248 30.17 -8.42 25.03
CA VAL A 248 29.50 -8.50 23.73
C VAL A 248 30.51 -9.02 22.70
N PRO A 249 30.28 -10.21 22.10
CA PRO A 249 31.18 -10.73 21.07
C PRO A 249 31.20 -9.80 19.86
N ASP A 250 32.35 -9.69 19.20
CA ASP A 250 32.46 -8.96 17.93
C ASP A 250 31.66 -9.69 16.83
N TYR A 251 30.41 -9.25 16.64
CA TYR A 251 29.49 -9.81 15.66
C TYR A 251 29.98 -9.62 14.23
N GLU A 252 30.79 -8.59 13.95
CA GLU A 252 31.29 -8.33 12.61
C GLU A 252 32.40 -9.32 12.25
N ALA A 253 33.33 -9.58 13.18
CA ALA A 253 34.34 -10.62 13.02
C ALA A 253 33.70 -12.01 12.89
N LEU A 254 32.70 -12.32 13.73
CA LEU A 254 31.96 -13.59 13.67
C LEU A 254 31.21 -13.76 12.34
N TYR A 255 30.57 -12.70 11.85
CA TYR A 255 29.87 -12.73 10.56
C TYR A 255 30.85 -12.93 9.39
N LYS A 256 31.99 -12.25 9.40
CA LYS A 256 33.06 -12.45 8.39
C LYS A 256 33.62 -13.89 8.45
N ALA A 257 33.82 -14.44 9.65
CA ALA A 257 34.25 -15.82 9.82
C ALA A 257 33.21 -16.83 9.31
N PHE A 258 31.92 -16.58 9.58
CA PHE A 258 30.80 -17.38 9.08
C PHE A 258 30.75 -17.37 7.55
N GLN A 259 30.83 -16.19 6.93
CA GLN A 259 30.84 -16.06 5.47
C GLN A 259 32.03 -16.78 4.84
N ARG A 260 33.24 -16.64 5.40
CA ARG A 260 34.44 -17.36 4.96
C ARG A 260 34.26 -18.87 5.06
N ARG A 261 33.63 -19.36 6.13
CA ARG A 261 33.36 -20.80 6.33
C ARG A 261 32.32 -21.33 5.35
N ALA A 262 31.29 -20.54 5.06
CA ALA A 262 30.27 -20.86 4.07
C ALA A 262 30.84 -20.89 2.64
N ALA A 263 31.71 -19.93 2.29
CA ALA A 263 32.41 -19.92 1.00
C ALA A 263 33.31 -21.16 0.83
N LYS A 264 34.12 -21.49 1.84
CA LYS A 264 34.94 -22.71 1.84
C LYS A 264 34.09 -23.98 1.68
N ARG A 265 32.96 -24.08 2.37
CA ARG A 265 32.03 -25.23 2.26
C ARG A 265 31.45 -25.39 0.86
N ARG A 266 31.22 -24.29 0.13
CA ARG A 266 30.74 -24.31 -1.26
C ARG A 266 31.83 -24.75 -2.22
N GLU A 267 33.07 -24.37 -1.95
CA GLU A 267 34.24 -24.76 -2.76
C GLU A 267 34.65 -26.22 -2.53
N THR A 268 34.48 -26.74 -1.31
CA THR A 268 34.84 -28.13 -0.95
C THR A 268 33.68 -29.12 -1.04
N GLN A 269 32.45 -28.70 -1.34
CA GLN A 269 31.35 -29.63 -1.59
C GLN A 269 31.58 -30.29 -2.95
N GLU A 270 32.23 -31.46 -2.94
CA GLU A 270 32.16 -32.39 -4.06
C GLU A 270 30.68 -32.66 -4.37
N ALA A 271 30.29 -32.53 -5.64
CA ALA A 271 28.92 -32.76 -6.06
C ALA A 271 28.47 -34.14 -5.59
N THR A 272 27.26 -34.25 -5.00
CA THR A 272 26.72 -35.54 -4.57
C THR A 272 26.54 -36.43 -5.80
N HIS A 273 27.53 -37.27 -6.08
CA HIS A 273 27.44 -38.26 -7.13
C HIS A 273 26.52 -39.38 -6.66
N ASN A 274 25.45 -39.61 -7.43
CA ASN A 274 24.59 -40.75 -7.22
C ASN A 274 25.40 -42.03 -7.46
N LYS A 275 25.62 -42.82 -6.40
CA LYS A 275 26.07 -44.20 -6.57
C LYS A 275 25.00 -44.91 -7.40
N PRO A 276 25.33 -45.49 -8.57
CA PRO A 276 24.35 -46.26 -9.32
C PRO A 276 23.89 -47.41 -8.43
N PHE A 277 22.62 -47.40 -8.06
CA PHE A 277 22.01 -48.47 -7.28
C PHE A 277 21.28 -49.40 -8.24
N LEU A 278 21.53 -50.69 -8.11
CA LEU A 278 20.76 -51.70 -8.83
C LEU A 278 19.38 -51.80 -8.18
N LEU A 279 18.41 -51.10 -8.78
CA LEU A 279 17.01 -51.19 -8.40
C LEU A 279 16.56 -52.63 -8.66
N ARG A 280 16.22 -53.40 -7.61
CA ARG A 280 15.72 -54.79 -7.71
C ARG A 280 14.30 -54.81 -8.33
N THR A 281 14.17 -54.35 -9.56
CA THR A 281 12.91 -54.30 -10.32
C THR A 281 12.46 -55.67 -10.83
N ALA A 282 13.31 -56.69 -10.75
CA ALA A 282 13.01 -58.07 -11.17
C ALA A 282 11.83 -58.70 -10.40
N ASN A 283 11.51 -58.22 -9.19
CA ASN A 283 10.45 -58.79 -8.35
C ASN A 283 9.19 -57.92 -8.25
N LEU A 284 9.12 -56.79 -8.98
CA LEU A 284 7.86 -56.07 -9.13
C LEU A 284 6.99 -56.83 -10.12
N ARG A 285 6.19 -57.77 -9.61
CA ARG A 285 5.08 -58.35 -10.39
C ARG A 285 4.21 -57.18 -10.86
N ARG A 286 4.27 -56.88 -12.16
CA ARG A 286 3.31 -56.00 -12.80
C ARG A 286 1.94 -56.66 -12.63
N HIS A 287 1.12 -56.11 -11.73
CA HIS A 287 -0.30 -56.39 -11.72
C HIS A 287 -0.84 -55.97 -13.09
N PRO A 288 -1.49 -56.85 -13.87
CA PRO A 288 -2.18 -56.42 -15.08
C PRO A 288 -3.23 -55.41 -14.66
N GLN A 289 -3.08 -54.15 -15.08
CA GLN A 289 -4.15 -53.18 -14.96
C GLN A 289 -5.24 -53.64 -15.93
N HIS A 290 -6.30 -54.19 -15.35
CA HIS A 290 -7.58 -54.38 -16.01
C HIS A 290 -8.05 -53.00 -16.50
N PRO A 291 -8.33 -52.82 -17.80
CA PRO A 291 -9.07 -51.65 -18.24
C PRO A 291 -10.50 -51.81 -17.74
N CYS A 292 -10.94 -50.95 -16.82
CA CYS A 292 -12.35 -50.75 -16.52
C CYS A 292 -12.80 -49.51 -17.26
N ASP A 293 -13.70 -49.71 -18.21
CA ASP A 293 -14.37 -48.68 -18.96
C ASP A 293 -15.11 -47.72 -18.02
N ALA A 294 -14.77 -46.43 -18.12
CA ALA A 294 -15.46 -45.37 -17.41
C ALA A 294 -16.25 -44.51 -18.41
N THR A 295 -17.40 -45.01 -18.87
CA THR A 295 -18.53 -44.14 -19.22
C THR A 295 -19.85 -44.89 -19.01
N THR A 296 -20.58 -44.59 -17.94
CA THR A 296 -22.05 -44.55 -17.98
C THR A 296 -22.53 -43.61 -16.90
N SER A 297 -22.97 -42.41 -17.30
CA SER A 297 -23.99 -41.68 -16.57
C SER A 297 -25.31 -41.79 -17.32
N ARG A 298 -26.32 -42.27 -16.58
CA ARG A 298 -27.77 -42.17 -16.78
C ARG A 298 -28.40 -43.02 -17.88
N GLY A 299 -29.39 -43.78 -17.42
CA GLY A 299 -30.07 -44.79 -18.20
C GLY A 299 -31.14 -44.27 -19.17
N ARG A 300 -31.51 -45.18 -20.06
CA ARG A 300 -32.87 -45.38 -20.57
C ARG A 300 -32.89 -46.74 -21.26
N MET A 301 -33.71 -47.66 -20.77
CA MET A 301 -34.14 -48.83 -21.55
C MET A 301 -35.03 -48.34 -22.69
N VAL A 302 -34.68 -48.64 -23.94
CA VAL A 302 -35.63 -49.03 -25.00
C VAL A 302 -34.93 -50.02 -25.95
N ARG A 303 -35.64 -51.08 -26.30
CA ARG A 303 -35.35 -52.13 -27.31
C ARG A 303 -34.71 -51.61 -28.61
N ALA A 304 -33.87 -52.43 -29.24
CA ALA A 304 -34.15 -53.11 -30.53
C ALA A 304 -32.85 -53.48 -31.28
N GLN A 305 -32.75 -54.77 -31.62
CA GLN A 305 -32.31 -55.38 -32.89
C GLN A 305 -31.15 -54.77 -33.73
N ALA A 306 -30.20 -55.67 -34.02
CA ALA A 306 -29.60 -55.96 -35.34
C ALA A 306 -28.38 -55.16 -35.88
N ALA A 307 -27.44 -55.98 -36.39
CA ALA A 307 -26.61 -55.84 -37.59
C ALA A 307 -25.36 -54.93 -37.59
N VAL A 308 -24.19 -55.60 -37.74
CA VAL A 308 -23.21 -55.46 -38.84
C VAL A 308 -22.84 -54.02 -39.28
N ASP A 309 -21.62 -53.56 -38.95
CA ASP A 309 -20.55 -53.25 -39.92
C ASP A 309 -19.35 -52.49 -39.29
N SER A 310 -18.17 -52.78 -39.83
CA SER A 310 -16.85 -52.16 -39.58
C SER A 310 -16.83 -50.68 -40.01
N PRO A 311 -16.00 -49.74 -39.44
CA PRO A 311 -14.58 -49.67 -39.77
C PRO A 311 -13.62 -49.25 -38.62
N LYS A 312 -12.35 -49.64 -38.80
CA LYS A 312 -11.15 -49.45 -37.97
C LYS A 312 -10.77 -47.95 -37.75
N PRO A 313 -10.38 -47.49 -36.55
CA PRO A 313 -9.92 -46.12 -36.35
C PRO A 313 -8.41 -45.93 -36.66
N PRO A 314 -7.98 -44.71 -37.04
CA PRO A 314 -6.63 -44.40 -37.49
C PRO A 314 -5.63 -44.33 -36.33
N ALA A 315 -4.44 -44.89 -36.53
CA ALA A 315 -3.34 -44.84 -35.57
C ALA A 315 -2.84 -43.39 -35.38
N THR A 316 -2.98 -42.87 -34.17
CA THR A 316 -2.34 -41.61 -33.76
C THR A 316 -0.85 -41.87 -33.46
N PRO A 317 0.09 -41.09 -34.00
CA PRO A 317 1.51 -41.29 -33.72
C PRO A 317 1.86 -40.67 -32.36
N LEU A 318 2.53 -41.46 -31.52
CA LEU A 318 3.10 -41.01 -30.24
C LEU A 318 4.19 -39.94 -30.46
N PRO A 319 4.34 -38.97 -29.52
CA PRO A 319 5.27 -37.87 -29.66
C PRO A 319 6.73 -38.35 -29.58
N ARG A 320 7.49 -38.09 -30.65
CA ARG A 320 8.91 -38.40 -30.80
C ARG A 320 9.76 -37.54 -29.85
N SER A 321 10.77 -38.15 -29.23
CA SER A 321 11.67 -37.57 -28.22
C SER A 321 12.25 -36.18 -28.58
N ARG A 322 12.22 -35.26 -27.62
CA ARG A 322 12.71 -33.86 -27.68
C ARG A 322 14.24 -33.72 -27.69
N SER A 323 14.94 -34.35 -28.63
CA SER A 323 16.40 -34.17 -28.78
C SER A 323 16.83 -33.35 -30.00
N LEU A 324 15.89 -32.80 -30.78
CA LEU A 324 16.15 -32.16 -32.07
C LEU A 324 15.66 -30.70 -32.17
N SER A 325 15.67 -29.94 -31.08
CA SER A 325 15.21 -28.53 -31.09
C SER A 325 16.08 -27.58 -31.93
N GLY A 326 17.28 -27.99 -32.35
CA GLY A 326 18.13 -27.23 -33.27
C GLY A 326 17.72 -27.29 -34.73
N LEU A 327 16.82 -28.21 -35.11
CA LEU A 327 16.36 -28.35 -36.51
C LEU A 327 15.22 -27.37 -36.86
N ALA A 328 14.58 -26.74 -35.87
CA ALA A 328 13.46 -25.82 -36.09
C ALA A 328 13.88 -24.48 -36.70
N SER A 329 15.18 -24.17 -36.77
CA SER A 329 15.72 -22.94 -37.37
C SER A 329 16.35 -23.15 -38.76
N LEU A 330 16.34 -24.38 -39.29
CA LEU A 330 16.83 -24.68 -40.64
C LEU A 330 15.65 -24.73 -41.61
N SER A 331 15.81 -24.17 -42.81
CA SER A 331 14.76 -24.15 -43.83
C SER A 331 14.33 -25.57 -44.20
N ALA A 332 13.04 -25.76 -44.51
CA ALA A 332 12.45 -27.07 -44.82
C ALA A 332 13.10 -27.82 -46.01
N ASN A 333 13.96 -27.13 -46.78
CA ASN A 333 14.66 -27.67 -47.94
C ASN A 333 16.10 -28.12 -47.61
N THR A 334 16.53 -28.04 -46.35
CA THR A 334 17.85 -28.49 -45.92
C THR A 334 17.74 -29.92 -45.38
N LEU A 335 18.44 -30.87 -46.02
CA LEU A 335 18.50 -32.26 -45.53
C LEU A 335 18.98 -32.27 -44.06
N PRO A 336 18.50 -33.22 -43.22
CA PRO A 336 18.99 -33.35 -41.85
C PRO A 336 20.49 -33.64 -41.85
N VAL A 337 21.32 -32.59 -41.77
CA VAL A 337 22.76 -32.76 -41.64
C VAL A 337 23.01 -33.30 -40.24
N HIS A 338 23.59 -34.50 -40.14
CA HIS A 338 24.06 -35.04 -38.87
C HIS A 338 25.01 -34.02 -38.22
N ILE A 339 24.55 -33.41 -37.13
CA ILE A 339 25.33 -32.41 -36.39
C ILE A 339 26.56 -33.14 -35.84
N THR A 340 27.74 -32.79 -36.35
CA THR A 340 29.01 -33.33 -35.87
C THR A 340 29.21 -33.04 -34.38
N ASP A 341 29.89 -33.93 -33.66
CA ASP A 341 30.11 -33.79 -32.22
C ASP A 341 30.80 -32.45 -31.86
N ALA A 342 31.69 -31.98 -32.73
CA ALA A 342 32.32 -30.66 -32.60
C ALA A 342 31.29 -29.50 -32.60
N THR A 343 30.26 -29.58 -33.42
CA THR A 343 29.20 -28.57 -33.49
C THR A 343 28.32 -28.61 -32.24
N ARG A 344 27.98 -29.82 -31.75
CA ARG A 344 27.25 -30.00 -30.48
C ARG A 344 28.03 -29.42 -29.28
N LYS A 345 29.34 -29.67 -29.21
CA LYS A 345 30.21 -29.14 -28.15
C LYS A 345 30.29 -27.61 -28.21
N ARG A 346 30.46 -27.02 -29.40
CA ARG A 346 30.43 -25.56 -29.59
C ARG A 346 29.11 -24.94 -29.12
N GLU A 347 27.97 -25.51 -29.51
CA GLU A 347 26.66 -25.01 -29.06
C GLU A 347 26.47 -25.10 -27.55
N SER A 348 26.86 -26.23 -26.94
CA SER A 348 26.77 -26.40 -25.49
C SER A 348 27.67 -25.39 -24.74
N ALA A 349 28.86 -25.11 -25.27
CA ALA A 349 29.77 -24.11 -24.72
C ALA A 349 29.17 -22.71 -24.83
N VAL A 350 28.59 -22.34 -25.98
CA VAL A 350 27.90 -21.06 -26.18
C VAL A 350 26.72 -20.91 -25.22
N ARG A 351 25.87 -21.93 -25.06
CA ARG A 351 24.75 -21.91 -24.10
C ARG A 351 25.25 -21.73 -22.67
N SER A 352 26.28 -22.48 -22.27
CA SER A 352 26.85 -22.36 -20.92
C SER A 352 27.49 -20.98 -20.68
N ALA A 353 28.08 -20.36 -21.70
CA ALA A 353 28.66 -19.03 -21.61
C ALA A 353 27.57 -17.95 -21.47
N ILE A 354 26.48 -18.06 -22.22
CA ILE A 354 25.32 -17.17 -22.11
C ILE A 354 24.68 -17.30 -20.72
N GLU A 355 24.47 -18.52 -20.24
CA GLU A 355 23.88 -18.76 -18.92
C GLU A 355 24.76 -18.20 -17.79
N LYS A 356 26.09 -18.34 -17.88
CA LYS A 356 27.03 -17.73 -16.93
C LYS A 356 26.95 -16.20 -16.93
N LYS A 357 26.81 -15.57 -18.11
CA LYS A 357 26.61 -14.12 -18.22
C LYS A 357 25.29 -13.69 -17.60
N ASN A 358 24.20 -14.35 -17.93
CA ASN A 358 22.87 -14.05 -17.36
C ASN A 358 22.89 -14.16 -15.83
N LYS A 359 23.50 -15.21 -15.26
CA LYS A 359 23.65 -15.37 -13.81
C LYS A 359 24.50 -14.27 -13.17
N ALA A 360 25.55 -13.81 -13.85
CA ALA A 360 26.36 -12.69 -13.38
C ALA A 360 25.55 -11.38 -13.40
N ASP A 361 24.80 -11.13 -14.47
CA ASP A 361 23.93 -9.96 -14.60
C ASP A 361 22.81 -9.97 -13.54
N GLU A 362 22.17 -11.12 -13.30
CA GLU A 362 21.19 -11.32 -12.23
C GLU A 362 21.79 -11.06 -10.85
N SER A 363 23.03 -11.49 -10.60
CA SER A 363 23.74 -11.22 -9.34
C SER A 363 24.02 -9.73 -9.16
N ILE A 364 24.37 -9.00 -10.23
CA ILE A 364 24.59 -7.55 -10.19
C ILE A 364 23.28 -6.83 -9.90
N GLN A 365 22.20 -7.20 -10.60
CA GLN A 365 20.87 -6.62 -10.35
C GLN A 365 20.38 -6.87 -8.92
N TRP A 366 20.59 -8.09 -8.41
CA TRP A 366 20.23 -8.42 -7.03
C TRP A 366 20.99 -7.55 -6.03
N LEU A 367 22.30 -7.36 -6.23
CA LEU A 367 23.13 -6.50 -5.38
C LEU A 367 22.65 -5.03 -5.42
N GLU A 368 22.28 -4.52 -6.59
CA GLU A 368 21.72 -3.18 -6.72
C GLU A 368 20.39 -3.03 -5.99
N ILE A 369 19.48 -4.00 -6.15
CA ILE A 369 18.18 -4.00 -5.45
C ILE A 369 18.42 -4.04 -3.94
N HIS A 370 19.33 -4.90 -3.47
CA HIS A 370 19.69 -4.99 -2.06
C HIS A 370 20.26 -3.67 -1.52
N LYS A 371 21.17 -3.03 -2.28
CA LYS A 371 21.74 -1.72 -1.94
C LYS A 371 20.68 -0.61 -1.91
N LYS A 372 19.71 -0.64 -2.82
CA LYS A 372 18.58 0.30 -2.83
C LYS A 372 17.69 0.09 -1.60
N LYS A 373 17.37 -1.15 -1.25
CA LYS A 373 16.56 -1.49 -0.06
C LYS A 373 17.25 -1.08 1.24
N THR A 374 18.53 -1.41 1.41
CA THR A 374 19.30 -1.01 2.60
C THR A 374 19.41 0.50 2.75
N ARG A 375 19.62 1.25 1.67
CA ARG A 375 19.58 2.72 1.68
C ARG A 375 18.19 3.26 2.05
N ALA A 376 17.12 2.67 1.52
CA ALA A 376 15.76 3.08 1.87
C ALA A 376 15.46 2.84 3.36
N MET A 377 15.83 1.68 3.90
CA MET A 377 15.72 1.39 5.33
C MET A 377 16.57 2.33 6.19
N SER A 378 17.81 2.60 5.79
CA SER A 378 18.67 3.54 6.51
C SER A 378 18.02 4.94 6.55
N LYS A 379 17.47 5.42 5.43
CA LYS A 379 16.74 6.70 5.39
C LYS A 379 15.54 6.71 6.34
N SER A 380 14.68 5.69 6.30
CA SER A 380 13.49 5.65 7.16
C SER A 380 13.85 5.57 8.64
N VAL A 381 14.87 4.77 9.01
CA VAL A 381 15.37 4.70 10.39
C VAL A 381 15.93 6.06 10.84
N THR A 382 16.76 6.71 10.02
CA THR A 382 17.29 8.03 10.36
C THR A 382 16.20 9.09 10.49
N PHE A 383 15.19 9.05 9.62
CA PHE A 383 14.07 9.97 9.68
C PHE A 383 13.27 9.80 10.97
N ARG A 384 12.93 8.55 11.31
CA ARG A 384 12.21 8.26 12.56
C ARG A 384 13.01 8.63 13.80
N ALA A 385 14.32 8.39 13.80
CA ALA A 385 15.19 8.82 14.88
C ALA A 385 15.16 10.35 15.06
N LYS A 386 15.24 11.11 13.96
CA LYS A 386 15.11 12.58 13.97
C LYS A 386 13.74 13.05 14.45
N ALA A 387 12.67 12.39 14.04
CA ALA A 387 11.30 12.74 14.44
C ALA A 387 11.06 12.55 15.95
N MET A 388 11.78 11.61 16.56
CA MET A 388 11.71 11.31 18.00
C MET A 388 12.73 12.10 18.83
N ASP A 389 13.68 12.81 18.19
CA ASP A 389 14.64 13.66 18.87
C ASP A 389 13.99 15.00 19.24
N PRO A 390 13.95 15.38 20.54
CA PRO A 390 13.46 16.70 20.95
C PRO A 390 14.31 17.84 20.39
N HIS A 391 15.59 17.59 20.07
CA HIS A 391 16.52 18.59 19.58
C HIS A 391 16.67 18.51 18.06
N LYS A 392 16.74 19.69 17.42
CA LYS A 392 17.02 19.78 15.98
C LYS A 392 18.51 19.62 15.73
N SER A 393 18.88 18.91 14.67
CA SER A 393 20.28 18.74 14.31
C SER A 393 20.93 20.09 13.95
N LEU A 394 22.19 20.28 14.34
CA LEU A 394 22.94 21.52 14.09
C LEU A 394 23.01 21.85 12.58
N GLU A 395 23.18 20.83 11.73
CA GLU A 395 23.25 20.99 10.28
C GLU A 395 21.96 21.57 9.69
N GLU A 396 20.80 21.12 10.18
CA GLU A 396 19.48 21.63 9.75
C GLU A 396 19.28 23.08 10.20
N VAL A 397 19.64 23.40 11.44
CA VAL A 397 19.56 24.76 11.99
C VAL A 397 20.46 25.72 11.20
N PHE A 398 21.70 25.31 10.89
CA PHE A 398 22.64 26.12 10.12
C PHE A 398 22.12 26.43 8.71
N LYS A 399 21.58 25.43 8.01
CA LYS A 399 20.98 25.62 6.68
C LYS A 399 19.76 26.54 6.71
N ALA A 400 18.90 26.41 7.72
CA ALA A 400 17.75 27.27 7.91
C ALA A 400 18.15 28.73 8.14
N LYS A 401 19.10 28.99 9.06
CA LYS A 401 19.64 30.32 9.33
C LYS A 401 20.30 30.96 8.10
N LEU A 402 21.06 30.19 7.31
CA LEU A 402 21.64 30.69 6.06
C LEU A 402 20.57 31.17 5.06
N LYS A 403 19.46 30.44 4.96
CA LYS A 403 18.34 30.82 4.08
C LYS A 403 17.64 32.07 4.59
N GLU A 404 17.46 32.17 5.90
CA GLU A 404 16.90 33.35 6.56
C GLU A 404 17.76 34.59 6.30
N ASN A 405 19.08 34.51 6.52
CA ASN A 405 19.99 35.62 6.25
C ASN A 405 19.92 36.07 4.78
N ARG A 406 19.95 35.13 3.83
CA ARG A 406 19.78 35.45 2.39
C ARG A 406 18.47 36.16 2.10
N ASN A 407 17.39 35.79 2.77
CA ASN A 407 16.09 36.44 2.62
C ASN A 407 16.08 37.84 3.25
N ASN A 408 16.71 38.00 4.40
CA ASN A 408 16.85 39.29 5.07
C ASN A 408 17.69 40.25 4.24
N ASP A 409 18.80 39.81 3.65
CA ASP A 409 19.59 40.63 2.73
C ASP A 409 18.78 41.05 1.50
N ARG A 410 17.96 40.14 0.95
CA ARG A 410 17.03 40.49 -0.13
C ARG A 410 15.98 41.52 0.29
N LYS A 411 15.49 41.47 1.53
CA LYS A 411 14.55 42.47 2.08
C LYS A 411 15.24 43.82 2.24
N ARG A 412 16.40 43.86 2.89
CA ARG A 412 17.23 45.07 3.05
C ARG A 412 17.53 45.75 1.72
N VAL A 413 17.91 44.97 0.70
CA VAL A 413 18.17 45.51 -0.65
C VAL A 413 16.90 46.11 -1.28
N LYS A 414 15.72 45.52 -1.02
CA LYS A 414 14.45 46.07 -1.53
C LYS A 414 14.05 47.34 -0.79
N GLU A 415 14.20 47.37 0.53
CA GLU A 415 13.95 48.54 1.38
C GLU A 415 14.86 49.69 0.95
N TYR A 416 16.15 49.45 0.85
CA TYR A 416 17.12 50.44 0.37
C TYR A 416 16.78 51.00 -1.02
N LYS A 417 16.32 50.16 -1.95
CA LYS A 417 15.86 50.62 -3.27
C LYS A 417 14.62 51.51 -3.18
N LYS A 418 13.66 51.15 -2.34
CA LYS A 418 12.46 51.99 -2.10
C LYS A 418 12.84 53.34 -1.50
N GLU A 419 13.73 53.36 -0.51
CA GLU A 419 14.24 54.61 0.08
C GLU A 419 14.92 55.49 -0.98
N LEU A 420 15.74 54.91 -1.86
CA LEU A 420 16.33 55.63 -2.98
C LEU A 420 15.29 56.20 -3.94
N GLU A 421 14.23 55.45 -4.24
CA GLU A 421 13.12 55.93 -5.06
C GLU A 421 12.34 57.07 -4.37
N GLU A 422 12.08 56.96 -3.07
CA GLU A 422 11.43 58.01 -2.28
C GLU A 422 12.29 59.26 -2.17
N MET A 423 13.60 59.14 -1.96
CA MET A 423 14.53 60.26 -2.01
C MET A 423 14.50 60.95 -3.37
N LYS A 424 14.53 60.18 -4.47
CA LYS A 424 14.41 60.74 -5.83
C LYS A 424 13.09 61.45 -6.05
N LYS A 425 11.97 60.88 -5.60
CA LYS A 425 10.64 61.51 -5.67
C LYS A 425 10.62 62.82 -4.90
N ARG A 426 11.12 62.84 -3.65
CA ARG A 426 11.18 64.06 -2.82
C ARG A 426 11.98 65.17 -3.51
N ILE A 427 13.12 64.82 -4.11
CA ILE A 427 13.94 65.77 -4.87
C ILE A 427 13.21 66.28 -6.10
N GLN A 428 12.53 65.40 -6.85
CA GLN A 428 11.76 65.78 -8.04
C GLN A 428 10.52 66.64 -7.73
N THR A 429 9.85 66.40 -6.60
CA THR A 429 8.66 67.18 -6.18
C THR A 429 9.01 68.55 -5.62
N ARG A 430 10.26 68.77 -5.20
CA ARG A 430 10.69 70.04 -4.63
C ARG A 430 10.72 71.09 -5.74
N PRO A 431 9.93 72.17 -5.66
CA PRO A 431 9.89 73.17 -6.72
C PRO A 431 11.23 73.89 -6.80
N TYR A 432 11.68 74.16 -8.01
CA TYR A 432 12.91 74.92 -8.22
C TYR A 432 12.74 76.37 -7.76
N LEU A 433 13.84 77.08 -7.51
CA LEU A 433 13.80 78.45 -6.98
C LEU A 433 13.01 79.40 -7.90
N PHE A 434 13.18 79.28 -9.22
CA PHE A 434 12.44 80.09 -10.19
C PHE A 434 10.94 79.73 -10.22
N GLU A 435 10.58 78.47 -10.00
CA GLU A 435 9.18 78.05 -9.88
C GLU A 435 8.54 78.56 -8.59
N GLN A 436 9.32 78.60 -7.49
CA GLN A 436 8.86 79.18 -6.23
C GLN A 436 8.58 80.68 -6.39
N VAL A 437 9.52 81.42 -7.00
CA VAL A 437 9.34 82.86 -7.29
C VAL A 437 8.13 83.08 -8.20
N ALA A 438 7.93 82.26 -9.23
CA ALA A 438 6.76 82.35 -10.11
C ALA A 438 5.45 82.07 -9.35
N LYS A 439 5.42 81.07 -8.45
CA LYS A 439 4.26 80.77 -7.58
C LYS A 439 3.96 81.92 -6.63
N ASP A 440 4.98 82.53 -6.02
CA ASP A 440 4.82 83.66 -5.12
C ASP A 440 4.33 84.91 -5.86
N LEU A 441 4.82 85.16 -7.07
CA LEU A 441 4.32 86.23 -7.93
C LEU A 441 2.87 85.98 -8.34
N ALA A 442 2.52 84.78 -8.81
CA ALA A 442 1.15 84.42 -9.15
C ALA A 442 0.21 84.52 -7.93
N LYS A 443 0.70 84.16 -6.74
CA LYS A 443 -0.05 84.31 -5.48
C LYS A 443 -0.30 85.80 -5.17
N LYS A 444 0.73 86.64 -5.27
CA LYS A 444 0.61 88.09 -5.07
C LYS A 444 -0.31 88.73 -6.10
N GLU A 445 -0.25 88.31 -7.35
CA GLU A 445 -1.17 88.74 -8.38
C GLU A 445 -2.60 88.33 -8.00
N ALA A 446 -2.85 87.05 -7.70
CA ALA A 446 -4.18 86.62 -7.27
C ALA A 446 -4.70 87.39 -6.03
N GLU A 447 -3.84 87.69 -5.06
CA GLU A 447 -4.16 88.53 -3.90
C GLU A 447 -4.50 89.97 -4.32
N GLN A 448 -3.75 90.57 -5.24
CA GLN A 448 -4.05 91.90 -5.78
C GLN A 448 -5.39 91.92 -6.53
N TRP A 449 -5.63 90.94 -7.39
CA TRP A 449 -6.90 90.78 -8.10
C TRP A 449 -8.07 90.61 -7.13
N TYR A 450 -7.89 89.83 -6.07
CA TYR A 450 -8.88 89.68 -5.00
C TYR A 450 -9.15 91.01 -4.28
N LEU A 451 -8.12 91.74 -3.89
CA LEU A 451 -8.25 93.04 -3.23
C LEU A 451 -8.93 94.07 -4.13
N ASP A 452 -8.58 94.10 -5.42
CA ASP A 452 -9.19 95.02 -6.37
C ASP A 452 -10.65 94.66 -6.65
N ALA A 453 -10.99 93.37 -6.70
CA ALA A 453 -12.38 92.93 -6.78
C ALA A 453 -13.19 93.32 -5.53
N LEU A 454 -12.61 93.21 -4.34
CA LEU A 454 -13.24 93.67 -3.10
C LEU A 454 -13.46 95.19 -3.10
N LYS A 455 -12.45 95.96 -3.52
CA LYS A 455 -12.54 97.43 -3.65
C LYS A 455 -13.61 97.84 -4.65
N GLN A 456 -13.71 97.16 -5.81
CA GLN A 456 -14.77 97.39 -6.79
C GLN A 456 -16.17 97.10 -6.23
N ALA A 457 -16.29 96.11 -5.36
CA ALA A 457 -17.52 95.80 -4.63
C ALA A 457 -17.77 96.72 -3.41
N GLY A 458 -16.87 97.65 -3.09
CA GLY A 458 -16.98 98.57 -1.96
C GLY A 458 -16.78 97.92 -0.59
N LEU A 459 -16.10 96.77 -0.52
CA LEU A 459 -15.86 96.01 0.70
C LEU A 459 -14.38 96.05 1.10
N GLU A 460 -14.10 96.13 2.40
CA GLU A 460 -12.75 96.08 2.94
C GLU A 460 -12.35 94.64 3.29
N GLU A 461 -11.07 94.28 3.11
CA GLU A 461 -10.58 92.91 3.35
C GLU A 461 -10.83 92.44 4.78
N ASP A 462 -10.60 93.31 5.76
CA ASP A 462 -10.80 93.00 7.18
C ASP A 462 -12.27 92.77 7.54
N PHE A 463 -13.20 93.41 6.82
CA PHE A 463 -14.64 93.15 6.95
C PHE A 463 -15.01 91.74 6.45
N VAL A 464 -14.44 91.31 5.32
CA VAL A 464 -14.66 89.95 4.80
C VAL A 464 -14.02 88.89 5.69
N ARG A 465 -12.80 89.14 6.19
CA ARG A 465 -12.09 88.24 7.12
C ARG A 465 -12.84 88.08 8.45
N SER A 466 -13.31 89.19 9.04
CA SER A 466 -14.07 89.16 10.32
C SER A 466 -15.44 88.49 10.18
N LYS A 467 -16.16 88.71 9.07
CA LYS A 467 -17.42 88.00 8.78
C LYS A 467 -17.21 86.52 8.43
N GLY A 468 -16.11 86.18 7.76
CA GLY A 468 -15.74 84.79 7.45
C GLY A 468 -15.33 83.97 8.68
N GLN A 469 -14.64 84.58 9.65
CA GLN A 469 -14.30 83.92 10.92
C GLN A 469 -15.54 83.51 11.73
N GLY A 470 -16.62 84.31 11.67
CA GLY A 470 -17.90 83.97 12.31
C GLY A 470 -18.59 82.72 11.73
N ILE A 471 -18.33 82.37 10.47
CA ILE A 471 -18.89 81.16 9.82
C ILE A 471 -17.99 79.94 10.10
N ARG A 472 -16.66 80.12 10.17
CA ARG A 472 -15.71 79.05 10.50
C ARG A 472 -15.90 78.52 11.93
N ALA A 473 -16.15 79.41 12.89
CA ALA A 473 -16.45 79.04 14.27
C ALA A 473 -17.77 78.23 14.41
N VAL A 474 -18.73 78.40 13.51
CA VAL A 474 -20.01 77.66 13.51
C VAL A 474 -19.90 76.32 12.76
N GLN A 475 -18.96 76.16 11.82
CA GLN A 475 -18.67 74.87 11.17
C GLN A 475 -17.68 73.97 11.94
N GLU A 476 -16.88 74.54 12.84
CA GLU A 476 -15.89 73.79 13.63
C GLU A 476 -16.48 73.04 14.85
N GLU A 477 -17.75 73.26 15.22
CA GLU A 477 -18.43 72.41 16.22
C GLU A 477 -18.91 71.05 15.65
N GLY A 478 -18.80 70.83 14.33
CA GLY A 478 -19.29 69.61 13.67
C GLY A 478 -18.21 68.62 13.20
N THR A 479 -16.92 68.95 13.25
CA THR A 479 -15.86 68.05 12.74
C THR A 479 -14.66 68.01 13.67
N GLN A 480 -14.80 67.20 14.71
CA GLN A 480 -13.69 66.77 15.57
C GLN A 480 -12.78 65.81 14.78
N VAL A 481 -11.81 66.35 14.04
CA VAL A 481 -10.75 65.55 13.40
C VAL A 481 -9.38 66.10 13.81
N LYS A 482 -8.87 65.49 14.87
CA LYS A 482 -7.47 65.14 15.17
C LYS A 482 -6.41 66.01 14.49
N ASP A 483 -5.78 66.82 15.33
CA ASP A 483 -4.49 67.47 15.12
C ASP A 483 -3.44 66.52 14.50
N LEU A 484 -2.85 66.98 13.40
CA LEU A 484 -1.57 66.49 12.90
C LEU A 484 -0.45 67.25 13.64
N PRO A 485 0.60 66.56 14.14
CA PRO A 485 1.67 67.22 14.84
C PRO A 485 2.57 68.01 13.88
N SER A 486 2.86 69.24 14.29
CA SER A 486 3.87 70.13 13.75
C SER A 486 5.26 69.45 13.76
N ILE A 487 5.83 69.25 12.57
CA ILE A 487 7.20 68.75 12.42
C ILE A 487 8.14 69.95 12.62
N GLN A 488 8.66 70.10 13.84
CA GLN A 488 9.90 70.84 14.06
C GLN A 488 11.08 69.86 14.07
N GLU A 489 11.90 69.98 13.04
CA GLU A 489 13.19 69.31 12.92
C GLU A 489 14.15 69.83 13.99
N THR A 490 14.49 69.00 14.98
CA THR A 490 15.75 69.13 15.71
C THR A 490 16.35 67.74 15.94
N THR A 491 17.12 67.28 14.95
CA THR A 491 17.99 66.11 15.07
C THR A 491 19.17 66.47 15.97
N LYS A 492 19.08 66.13 17.26
CA LYS A 492 20.26 66.03 18.14
C LYS A 492 20.86 64.64 18.00
N PHE A 493 22.09 64.59 17.50
CA PHE A 493 22.93 63.40 17.52
C PHE A 493 23.18 62.95 18.98
N SER A 494 22.90 61.69 19.29
CA SER A 494 23.49 60.99 20.43
C SER A 494 24.03 59.66 19.92
N ILE A 495 25.34 59.61 19.81
CA ILE A 495 26.11 58.37 19.68
C ILE A 495 25.98 57.62 21.01
N ARG A 496 25.55 56.36 20.98
CA ARG A 496 25.87 55.38 22.02
C ARG A 496 26.22 54.05 21.35
N ASP A 497 27.41 53.59 21.69
CA ASP A 497 27.98 52.29 21.34
C ASP A 497 27.18 51.12 21.94
N PRO A 498 27.26 49.90 21.35
CA PRO A 498 26.69 48.70 21.95
C PRO A 498 27.79 47.81 22.51
N GLU A 499 27.89 47.69 23.83
CA GLU A 499 28.45 46.52 24.48
C GLU A 499 27.66 46.16 25.74
N GLN A 500 27.34 44.85 25.85
CA GLN A 500 26.99 44.07 27.05
C GLN A 500 25.60 44.42 27.65
N ASP A 501 24.66 43.48 27.80
CA ASP A 501 24.75 42.33 28.71
C ASP A 501 23.91 41.10 28.28
N LEU A 502 24.43 39.95 28.69
CA LEU A 502 23.76 38.66 28.85
C LEU A 502 22.99 38.63 30.18
N GLU A 503 21.77 38.11 30.15
CA GLU A 503 21.09 37.22 31.13
C GLU A 503 19.58 37.35 30.86
N GLY A 504 18.84 36.29 30.57
CA GLY A 504 18.64 35.15 31.46
C GLY A 504 17.23 35.29 32.05
N SER A 505 16.20 34.86 31.31
CA SER A 505 14.90 34.53 31.92
C SER A 505 14.12 33.55 31.05
N LEU A 506 13.81 32.45 31.71
CA LEU A 506 13.19 31.24 31.25
C LEU A 506 11.69 31.39 31.53
N GLU A 507 10.86 31.57 30.51
CA GLU A 507 9.41 31.40 30.65
C GLU A 507 8.90 30.39 29.62
N GLN A 508 8.28 29.33 30.16
CA GLN A 508 7.54 28.33 29.41
C GLN A 508 6.26 28.96 28.82
N PRO A 509 5.85 28.64 27.60
CA PRO A 509 4.48 28.89 27.19
C PRO A 509 3.60 27.69 27.56
N ALA A 510 2.55 28.02 28.31
CA ALA A 510 1.40 27.20 28.60
C ALA A 510 0.69 26.70 27.33
N SER A 511 0.06 25.53 27.47
CA SER A 511 -0.87 24.89 26.54
C SER A 511 -1.91 25.86 25.95
N PRO A 512 -2.27 25.73 24.66
CA PRO A 512 -3.53 26.25 24.17
C PRO A 512 -4.64 25.20 24.30
N ARG A 513 -5.75 25.68 24.87
CA ARG A 513 -7.06 25.06 24.91
C ARG A 513 -7.61 24.84 23.49
N LYS A 514 -8.36 23.75 23.38
CA LYS A 514 -9.20 23.38 22.24
C LYS A 514 -10.22 24.49 21.96
N VAL A 515 -10.29 24.93 20.70
CA VAL A 515 -11.46 25.61 20.15
C VAL A 515 -12.00 24.72 19.04
N LEU A 516 -13.30 24.45 19.19
CA LEU A 516 -14.17 23.70 18.32
C LEU A 516 -14.32 24.46 16.99
N GLU A 517 -14.14 23.79 15.86
CA GLU A 517 -14.60 24.31 14.58
C GLU A 517 -15.28 23.14 13.83
N GLU A 518 -16.60 23.11 13.97
CA GLU A 518 -17.50 22.28 13.17
C GLU A 518 -17.57 22.89 11.76
N LEU A 519 -17.07 22.16 10.77
CA LEU A 519 -17.46 22.39 9.39
C LEU A 519 -17.86 21.07 8.73
N SER A 520 -19.15 21.07 8.38
CA SER A 520 -19.90 20.22 7.47
C SER A 520 -19.10 19.53 6.37
N HIS A 521 -19.19 18.20 6.32
CA HIS A 521 -19.07 17.45 5.08
C HIS A 521 -20.37 16.70 4.81
N GLN A 522 -21.18 17.30 3.94
CA GLN A 522 -22.33 16.67 3.32
C GLN A 522 -21.80 15.92 2.09
N SER A 523 -21.75 14.59 2.14
CA SER A 523 -21.55 13.74 0.96
C SER A 523 -22.90 13.07 0.64
N PRO A 524 -23.37 13.11 -0.61
CA PRO A 524 -24.54 12.36 -1.03
C PRO A 524 -24.10 10.98 -1.51
N GLU A 525 -24.77 9.91 -1.09
CA GLU A 525 -24.93 8.68 -1.88
C GLU A 525 -25.78 7.64 -1.13
N ASN A 526 -26.61 6.94 -1.90
CA ASN A 526 -27.41 5.74 -1.58
C ASN A 526 -28.84 5.93 -1.05
N LEU A 527 -29.76 6.14 -2.00
CA LEU A 527 -31.09 5.53 -1.93
C LEU A 527 -31.30 4.63 -3.15
N GLN A 528 -31.10 3.33 -2.92
CA GLN A 528 -31.73 2.27 -3.70
C GLN A 528 -32.15 1.17 -2.71
N SER A 529 -33.43 1.17 -2.32
CA SER A 529 -34.25 -0.04 -2.19
C SER A 529 -35.66 0.30 -1.67
N LEU A 530 -36.63 -0.46 -2.19
CA LEU A 530 -38.01 -0.69 -1.72
C LEU A 530 -39.11 0.24 -2.23
N ALA A 531 -39.61 -0.09 -3.43
CA ALA A 531 -41.01 -0.44 -3.66
C ALA A 531 -41.07 -1.51 -4.76
#